data_AF-A0A8I2YJ25-F1
#
_entry.id   AF-A0A8I2YJ25-F1
#
_cell.length_a   1.000
_cell.length_b   1.000
_cell.length_c   1.000
_cell.angle_alpha   90.00
_cell.angle_beta   90.00
_cell.angle_gamma   90.00
#
_symmetry.space_group_name_H-M   'P 1'
#
loop_
_entity.id
_entity.type
_entity.pdbx_description
1 polymer ?
#
loop_
_entity_poly.entity_id
_entity_poly.type
_entity_poly.pdbx_seq_one_letter_code
_entity_poly.pdbx_strand_id
1 'polypeptide(L)'
;MGLIHSLANTNVLFVPGSPLAKFIEECKGTLRLLHPLLPDIDQYLGKTPEERAKLLETTPLFGKIHESAASSGQTAVPQDLDTDLHFTCFVKAPATKPTSDAAQRWRLIELDGGRIGPIDRGECDDLLKACPYTPNFRKVILTRKKKQDTAKYVKEFYVSQAKSISFNMMALCPGPEKEY
;
A
#
# COMPACT_ATOMS: atom_id res chain seq x y z
N MET A 1 2.49 -2.83 -9.62
CA MET A 1 2.05 -3.33 -8.29
C MET A 1 1.77 -2.23 -7.27
N GLY A 2 2.71 -1.32 -6.98
CA GLY A 2 2.54 -0.30 -5.93
C GLY A 2 1.25 0.55 -6.03
N LEU A 3 0.83 0.94 -7.23
CA LEU A 3 -0.42 1.69 -7.45
C LEU A 3 -1.68 0.87 -7.11
N ILE A 4 -1.69 -0.43 -7.44
CA ILE A 4 -2.82 -1.31 -7.09
C ILE A 4 -2.89 -1.50 -5.58
N HIS A 5 -1.74 -1.70 -4.92
CA HIS A 5 -1.67 -1.82 -3.47
C HIS A 5 -2.20 -0.57 -2.75
N SER A 6 -1.85 0.62 -3.21
CA SER A 6 -2.35 1.87 -2.61
C SER A 6 -3.85 2.07 -2.85
N LEU A 7 -4.31 1.94 -4.09
CA LEU A 7 -5.71 2.17 -4.44
C LEU A 7 -6.64 1.13 -3.80
N ALA A 8 -6.27 -0.15 -3.78
CA ALA A 8 -7.12 -1.21 -3.24
C ALA A 8 -7.24 -1.21 -1.70
N ASN A 9 -6.33 -0.52 -1.01
CA ASN A 9 -6.28 -0.41 0.46
C ASN A 9 -6.63 1.00 0.97
N THR A 10 -7.20 1.85 0.12
CA THR A 10 -7.73 3.16 0.50
C THR A 10 -9.23 3.24 0.25
N ASN A 11 -9.89 4.26 0.79
CA ASN A 11 -11.32 4.49 0.61
C ASN A 11 -11.65 5.26 -0.68
N VAL A 12 -10.79 5.16 -1.70
CA VAL A 12 -11.04 5.79 -3.00
C VAL A 12 -12.19 5.06 -3.69
N LEU A 13 -13.11 5.84 -4.25
CA LEU A 13 -14.20 5.31 -5.05
C LEU A 13 -13.72 5.06 -6.48
N PHE A 14 -14.03 3.88 -7.00
CA PHE A 14 -13.79 3.56 -8.40
C PHE A 14 -15.07 3.76 -9.19
N VAL A 15 -14.94 4.18 -10.45
CA VAL A 15 -16.06 4.17 -11.39
C VAL A 15 -16.55 2.72 -11.52
N PRO A 16 -17.85 2.44 -11.30
CA PRO A 16 -18.39 1.10 -11.41
C PRO A 16 -18.09 0.47 -12.77
N GLY A 17 -17.70 -0.81 -12.78
CA GLY A 17 -17.36 -1.53 -14.00
C GLY A 17 -16.05 -1.11 -14.67
N SER A 18 -15.31 -0.15 -14.09
CA SER A 18 -13.94 0.16 -14.52
C SER A 18 -13.03 -1.06 -14.41
N PRO A 19 -11.95 -1.14 -15.21
CA PRO A 19 -11.03 -2.28 -15.18
C PRO A 19 -10.49 -2.60 -13.79
N LEU A 20 -10.12 -1.55 -13.04
CA LEU A 20 -9.60 -1.69 -11.69
C LEU A 20 -10.68 -2.12 -10.69
N ALA A 21 -11.91 -1.61 -10.81
CA ALA A 21 -13.03 -2.05 -9.98
C ALA A 21 -13.31 -3.55 -10.17
N LYS A 22 -13.44 -4.00 -11.43
CA LYS A 22 -13.68 -5.41 -11.77
C LYS A 22 -12.56 -6.31 -11.25
N PHE A 23 -11.30 -5.91 -11.43
CA PHE A 23 -10.16 -6.66 -10.93
C PHE A 23 -10.19 -6.79 -9.40
N ILE A 24 -10.45 -5.70 -8.67
CA ILE A 24 -10.51 -5.71 -7.20
C ILE A 24 -11.68 -6.58 -6.71
N GLU A 25 -12.84 -6.49 -7.35
CA GLU A 25 -14.01 -7.32 -7.07
C GLU A 25 -13.71 -8.81 -7.26
N GLU A 26 -13.08 -9.17 -8.39
CA GLU A 26 -12.69 -10.54 -8.69
C GLU A 26 -11.61 -11.09 -7.74
N CYS A 27 -10.70 -10.22 -7.27
CA CYS A 27 -9.70 -10.57 -6.25
C CYS A 27 -10.33 -10.83 -4.88
N LYS A 28 -11.33 -10.02 -4.50
CA LYS A 28 -12.01 -10.10 -3.20
C LYS A 28 -13.03 -11.24 -3.15
N GLY A 29 -13.52 -11.69 -4.30
CA GLY A 29 -14.57 -12.71 -4.40
C GLY A 29 -15.96 -12.15 -4.04
N THR A 30 -17.00 -12.87 -4.44
CA THR A 30 -18.39 -12.55 -4.10
C THR A 30 -18.68 -12.92 -2.64
N LEU A 31 -18.42 -12.00 -1.71
CA LEU A 31 -19.04 -12.06 -0.39
C LEU A 31 -19.25 -10.67 0.18
N ARG A 32 -20.33 -10.02 -0.27
CA ARG A 32 -20.93 -8.90 0.47
C ARG A 32 -22.44 -8.97 0.62
N LEU A 33 -23.14 -10.00 0.12
CA LEU A 33 -24.62 -9.94 0.11
C LEU A 33 -25.41 -11.15 0.63
N LEU A 34 -24.82 -12.28 1.00
CA LEU A 34 -25.61 -13.37 1.60
C LEU A 34 -24.78 -14.10 2.65
N HIS A 35 -25.04 -13.83 3.93
CA HIS A 35 -25.47 -14.83 4.93
C HIS A 35 -25.16 -14.39 6.37
N PRO A 36 -26.16 -14.01 7.19
CA PRO A 36 -25.99 -13.73 8.62
C PRO A 36 -25.83 -14.98 9.51
N LEU A 37 -25.84 -16.20 8.94
CA LEU A 37 -26.07 -17.43 9.69
C LEU A 37 -24.92 -18.46 9.65
N LEU A 38 -23.68 -18.07 9.28
CA LEU A 38 -22.51 -18.95 9.41
C LEU A 38 -21.37 -18.19 10.11
N PRO A 39 -21.34 -18.16 11.45
CA PRO A 39 -20.30 -17.45 12.22
C PRO A 39 -18.92 -18.13 12.21
N ASP A 40 -18.80 -19.38 11.71
CA ASP A 40 -17.59 -20.20 11.92
C ASP A 40 -16.93 -20.72 10.64
N ILE A 41 -17.24 -20.17 9.46
CA ILE A 41 -16.51 -20.48 8.22
C ILE A 41 -15.63 -19.27 7.88
N ASP A 42 -14.39 -19.32 8.36
CA ASP A 42 -13.29 -18.39 8.06
C ASP A 42 -12.81 -18.49 6.59
N GLN A 43 -13.64 -19.07 5.70
CA GLN A 43 -13.34 -19.25 4.29
C GLN A 43 -13.66 -17.95 3.56
N TYR A 44 -12.77 -16.97 3.74
CA TYR A 44 -12.61 -15.87 2.80
C TYR A 44 -12.50 -16.45 1.39
N LEU A 45 -13.60 -16.41 0.63
CA LEU A 45 -13.70 -16.94 -0.73
C LEU A 45 -13.03 -16.00 -1.77
N GLY A 46 -11.98 -15.30 -1.35
CA GLY A 46 -11.18 -14.41 -2.18
C GLY A 46 -9.96 -15.14 -2.71
N LYS A 47 -9.42 -14.65 -3.83
CA LYS A 47 -8.20 -15.22 -4.44
C LYS A 47 -7.00 -15.11 -3.50
N THR A 48 -6.12 -16.11 -3.48
CA THR A 48 -4.82 -16.04 -2.79
C THR A 48 -3.91 -14.97 -3.43
N PRO A 49 -2.82 -14.52 -2.77
CA PRO A 49 -1.86 -13.59 -3.38
C PRO A 49 -1.34 -14.07 -4.75
N GLU A 50 -1.06 -15.36 -4.88
CA GLU A 50 -0.58 -15.99 -6.11
C GLU A 50 -1.65 -16.00 -7.19
N GLU A 51 -2.90 -16.33 -6.85
CA GLU A 51 -4.03 -16.28 -7.78
C GLU A 51 -4.34 -14.86 -8.24
N ARG A 52 -4.19 -13.86 -7.37
CA ARG A 52 -4.33 -12.43 -7.71
C ARG A 52 -3.21 -11.98 -8.65
N ALA A 53 -1.97 -12.41 -8.38
CA ALA A 53 -0.84 -12.14 -9.26
C ALA A 53 -1.05 -12.78 -10.63
N LYS A 54 -1.54 -14.03 -10.67
CA LYS A 54 -1.84 -14.71 -11.92
C LYS A 54 -2.96 -14.02 -12.70
N LEU A 55 -4.03 -13.61 -12.02
CA LEU A 55 -5.11 -12.84 -12.64
C LEU A 55 -4.60 -11.51 -13.23
N LEU A 56 -3.72 -10.80 -12.50
CA LEU A 56 -3.14 -9.55 -12.99
C LEU A 56 -2.26 -9.78 -14.23
N GLU A 57 -1.43 -10.81 -14.21
CA GLU A 57 -0.55 -11.20 -15.32
C GLU A 57 -1.36 -11.58 -16.57
N THR A 58 -2.42 -12.37 -16.41
CA THR A 58 -3.21 -12.89 -17.54
C THR A 58 -4.26 -11.91 -18.05
N THR A 59 -4.54 -10.82 -17.33
CA THR A 59 -5.48 -9.78 -17.78
C THR A 59 -4.81 -8.84 -18.79
N PRO A 60 -5.10 -8.94 -20.10
CA PRO A 60 -4.33 -8.22 -21.13
C PRO A 60 -4.52 -6.69 -21.05
N LEU A 61 -5.64 -6.25 -20.47
CA LEU A 61 -5.98 -4.84 -20.37
C LEU A 61 -4.99 -4.05 -19.50
N PHE A 62 -4.52 -4.61 -18.39
CA PHE A 62 -3.52 -3.95 -17.56
C PHE A 62 -2.17 -3.88 -18.26
N GLY A 63 -1.77 -4.95 -18.96
CA GLY A 63 -0.57 -4.95 -19.80
C GLY A 63 -0.59 -3.83 -20.84
N LYS A 64 -1.70 -3.70 -21.59
CA LYS A 64 -1.87 -2.65 -22.61
C LYS A 64 -1.85 -1.23 -22.04
N ILE A 65 -2.54 -1.00 -20.93
CA ILE A 65 -2.55 0.33 -20.27
C ILE A 65 -1.14 0.67 -19.76
N HIS A 66 -0.44 -0.32 -19.18
CA HIS A 66 0.90 -0.14 -18.67
C HIS A 66 1.90 0.15 -19.80
N GLU A 67 1.85 -0.61 -20.90
CA GLU A 67 2.67 -0.43 -22.10
C GLU A 67 2.42 0.95 -22.74
N SER A 68 1.15 1.36 -22.88
CA SER A 68 0.79 2.67 -23.41
C SER A 68 1.34 3.80 -22.54
N ALA A 69 1.21 3.70 -21.21
CA ALA A 69 1.71 4.70 -20.29
C ALA A 69 3.25 4.78 -20.32
N ALA A 70 3.93 3.62 -20.33
CA ALA A 70 5.38 3.53 -20.43
C ALA A 70 5.91 4.13 -21.75
N SER A 71 5.25 3.85 -22.88
CA SER A 71 5.63 4.36 -24.21
C SER A 71 5.39 5.85 -24.37
N SER A 72 4.46 6.43 -23.60
CA SER A 72 4.18 7.88 -23.58
C SER A 72 5.15 8.68 -22.69
N GLY A 73 6.08 8.00 -22.02
CA GLY A 73 7.07 8.63 -21.15
C GLY A 73 7.96 9.64 -21.89
N GLN A 74 8.60 10.52 -21.13
CA GLN A 74 9.47 11.58 -21.69
C GLN A 74 10.84 11.07 -22.16
N THR A 75 11.15 9.80 -21.94
CA THR A 75 12.45 9.18 -22.24
C THR A 75 12.29 8.12 -23.32
N ALA A 76 13.30 7.97 -24.18
CA ALA A 76 13.36 6.84 -25.09
C ALA A 76 13.36 5.52 -24.30
N VAL A 77 12.67 4.51 -24.81
CA VAL A 77 12.67 3.17 -24.21
C VAL A 77 14.09 2.61 -24.25
N PRO A 78 14.68 2.24 -23.11
CA PRO A 78 16.02 1.64 -23.08
C PRO A 78 16.06 0.32 -23.87
N GLN A 79 17.21 0.01 -24.47
CA GLN A 79 17.41 -1.29 -25.13
C GLN A 79 17.56 -2.43 -24.13
N ASP A 80 18.13 -2.14 -22.96
CA ASP A 80 18.18 -3.05 -21.82
C ASP A 80 16.96 -2.81 -20.92
N LEU A 81 16.10 -3.82 -20.86
CA LEU A 81 14.88 -3.80 -20.05
C LEU A 81 15.09 -4.45 -18.69
N ASP A 82 16.31 -4.92 -18.39
CA ASP A 82 16.64 -5.40 -17.06
C ASP A 82 16.68 -4.20 -16.10
N THR A 83 15.78 -4.21 -15.14
CA THR A 83 15.62 -3.14 -14.15
C THR A 83 15.73 -3.75 -12.76
N ASP A 84 16.68 -3.24 -11.97
CA ASP A 84 16.86 -3.56 -10.56
C ASP A 84 15.99 -2.69 -9.63
N LEU A 85 15.23 -1.74 -10.22
CA LEU A 85 14.34 -0.85 -9.48
C LEU A 85 13.09 -1.59 -8.98
N HIS A 86 12.73 -1.30 -7.74
CA HIS A 86 11.62 -1.96 -7.05
C HIS A 86 10.60 -0.97 -6.52
N PHE A 87 9.33 -1.38 -6.52
CA PHE A 87 8.22 -0.58 -5.98
C PHE A 87 7.63 -1.23 -4.74
N THR A 88 7.69 -0.51 -3.61
CA THR A 88 7.03 -0.87 -2.37
C THR A 88 5.97 0.17 -2.01
N CYS A 89 4.87 -0.24 -1.40
CA CYS A 89 3.78 0.63 -0.98
C CYS A 89 3.60 0.60 0.53
N PHE A 90 3.41 1.76 1.15
CA PHE A 90 3.10 1.87 2.57
C PHE A 90 1.66 2.33 2.75
N VAL A 91 0.91 1.61 3.58
CA VAL A 91 -0.50 1.90 3.87
C VAL A 91 -0.75 1.91 5.38
N LYS A 92 -1.79 2.62 5.79
CA LYS A 92 -2.25 2.67 7.18
C LYS A 92 -3.43 1.73 7.33
N ALA A 93 -3.32 0.73 8.21
CA ALA A 93 -4.36 -0.27 8.43
C ALA A 93 -4.77 -0.34 9.91
N PRO A 94 -6.02 -0.70 10.24
CA PRO A 94 -6.41 -0.94 11.62
C PRO A 94 -5.68 -2.16 12.21
N ALA A 95 -5.37 -2.13 13.51
CA ALA A 95 -4.79 -3.27 14.20
C ALA A 95 -5.79 -4.44 14.26
N THR A 96 -5.30 -5.67 14.03
CA THR A 96 -6.12 -6.89 13.92
C THR A 96 -6.67 -7.41 15.25
N LYS A 97 -6.24 -6.87 16.38
CA LYS A 97 -6.72 -7.26 17.72
C LYS A 97 -7.30 -6.05 18.44
N PRO A 98 -8.57 -6.07 18.87
CA PRO A 98 -9.05 -5.08 19.83
C PRO A 98 -8.23 -5.28 21.11
N THR A 99 -7.40 -4.30 21.45
CA THR A 99 -6.87 -4.21 22.81
C THR A 99 -8.04 -3.88 23.73
N SER A 100 -8.01 -4.39 24.97
CA SER A 100 -9.02 -4.12 26.02
C SER A 100 -9.34 -2.64 26.24
N ASP A 101 -8.48 -1.74 25.75
CA ASP A 101 -8.70 -0.29 25.68
C ASP A 101 -9.34 0.10 24.33
N ALA A 102 -10.55 0.64 24.38
CA ALA A 102 -11.48 0.93 23.27
C ALA A 102 -11.02 1.95 22.20
N ALA A 103 -9.72 2.25 22.07
CA ALA A 103 -9.20 3.15 21.04
C ALA A 103 -8.75 2.36 19.81
N GLN A 104 -9.32 2.66 18.63
CA GLN A 104 -8.87 2.13 17.35
C GLN A 104 -7.39 2.48 17.13
N ARG A 105 -6.53 1.45 17.13
CA ARG A 105 -5.10 1.60 16.85
C ARG A 105 -4.83 1.34 15.38
N TRP A 106 -3.89 2.12 14.86
CA TRP A 106 -3.49 2.07 13.46
C TRP A 106 -2.04 1.57 13.35
N ARG A 107 -1.75 0.87 12.26
CA ARG A 107 -0.47 0.23 11.98
C ARG A 107 0.07 0.67 10.63
N LEU A 108 1.39 0.82 10.54
CA LEU A 108 2.08 1.04 9.27
C LEU A 108 2.32 -0.31 8.62
N ILE A 109 1.70 -0.55 7.47
CA ILE A 109 1.83 -1.80 6.73
C ILE A 109 2.62 -1.54 5.45
N GLU A 110 3.63 -2.35 5.23
CA GLU A 110 4.40 -2.39 3.99
C GLU A 110 3.88 -3.49 3.08
N LEU A 111 3.61 -3.14 1.83
CA LEU A 111 3.12 -3.99 0.77
C LEU A 111 4.16 -4.06 -0.33
N ASP A 112 4.76 -5.23 -0.48
CA ASP A 112 5.79 -5.53 -1.45
C ASP A 112 5.35 -6.72 -2.29
N GLY A 113 5.26 -6.54 -3.61
CA GLY A 113 4.82 -7.57 -4.55
C GLY A 113 5.81 -8.74 -4.70
N GLY A 114 7.07 -8.57 -4.29
CA GLY A 114 8.08 -9.64 -4.28
C GLY A 114 8.05 -10.52 -3.03
N ARG A 115 7.15 -10.23 -2.07
CA ARG A 115 7.03 -10.95 -0.79
C ARG A 115 5.72 -11.75 -0.73
N ILE A 116 5.73 -12.80 0.08
CA ILE A 116 4.58 -13.69 0.31
C ILE A 116 3.42 -12.97 1.02
N GLY A 117 3.69 -11.85 1.70
CA GLY A 117 2.64 -11.12 2.41
C GLY A 117 3.06 -9.75 2.95
N PRO A 118 2.08 -9.02 3.53
CA PRO A 118 2.29 -7.71 4.11
C PRO A 118 3.22 -7.76 5.33
N ILE A 119 3.96 -6.68 5.58
CA ILE A 119 4.81 -6.55 6.77
C ILE A 119 4.26 -5.45 7.67
N ASP A 120 4.02 -5.78 8.93
CA ASP A 120 3.68 -4.79 9.95
C ASP A 120 4.96 -4.10 10.47
N ARG A 121 5.04 -2.78 10.28
CA ARG A 121 6.17 -1.93 10.68
C ARG A 121 5.95 -1.20 12.01
N GLY A 122 4.82 -1.40 12.68
CA GLY A 122 4.56 -0.84 14.00
C GLY A 122 3.34 0.07 14.08
N GLU A 123 3.15 0.68 15.27
CA GLU A 123 2.07 1.65 15.51
C GLU A 123 2.27 2.90 14.66
N CYS A 124 1.20 3.36 14.00
CA CYS A 124 1.23 4.49 13.08
C CYS A 124 0.02 5.40 13.33
N ASP A 125 0.24 6.66 13.69
CA ASP A 125 -0.86 7.62 13.78
C ASP A 125 -1.18 8.25 12.42
N ASP A 126 -0.15 8.53 11.64
CA ASP A 126 -0.20 9.30 10.41
C ASP A 126 0.95 8.84 9.51
N LEU A 127 0.66 8.62 8.22
CA LEU A 127 1.62 8.08 7.26
C LEU A 127 2.79 9.02 6.99
N LEU A 128 2.54 10.34 7.03
CA LEU A 128 3.47 11.36 6.56
C LEU A 128 3.73 12.46 7.59
N LYS A 129 3.18 12.37 8.82
CA LYS A 129 3.60 13.29 9.88
C LYS A 129 5.11 13.19 10.03
N ALA A 130 5.80 14.19 9.50
CA ALA A 130 7.12 14.53 9.94
C ALA A 130 7.07 14.56 11.46
N CYS A 131 7.93 13.77 12.12
CA CYS A 131 8.33 14.10 13.47
C CYS A 131 8.56 15.61 13.47
N PRO A 132 7.76 16.43 14.20
CA PRO A 132 8.05 17.85 14.27
C PRO A 132 9.51 17.92 14.73
N TYR A 133 10.35 18.63 13.97
CA TYR A 133 11.72 18.87 14.37
C TYR A 133 11.71 19.36 15.82
N THR A 134 12.07 18.47 16.75
CA THR A 134 12.20 18.80 18.17
C THR A 134 13.67 19.13 18.39
N PRO A 135 14.04 20.40 18.60
CA PRO A 135 15.44 20.80 18.79
C PRO A 135 16.08 20.20 20.05
N ASN A 136 15.33 19.47 20.89
CA ASN A 136 15.79 18.88 22.14
C ASN A 136 15.62 17.35 22.16
N PHE A 137 16.55 16.66 21.50
CA PHE A 137 16.60 15.20 21.35
C PHE A 137 16.72 14.42 22.68
N ARG A 138 17.02 15.08 23.80
CA ARG A 138 17.31 14.43 25.09
C ARG A 138 16.10 14.09 25.97
N LYS A 139 14.88 14.57 25.68
CA LYS A 139 13.72 14.38 26.59
C LYS A 139 12.65 13.39 26.10
N VAL A 140 12.83 12.74 24.95
CA VAL A 140 11.81 11.85 24.34
C VAL A 140 12.29 10.39 24.32
N ILE A 141 13.08 9.95 25.29
CA ILE A 141 13.64 8.58 25.28
C ILE A 141 12.93 7.62 26.26
N LEU A 142 12.15 8.09 27.23
CA LEU A 142 11.77 7.21 28.35
C LEU A 142 10.30 6.75 28.45
N THR A 143 9.35 7.23 27.64
CA THR A 143 7.93 6.84 27.86
C THR A 143 7.01 6.78 26.64
N ARG A 144 7.47 7.04 25.41
CA ARG A 144 6.59 6.97 24.23
C ARG A 144 6.89 5.72 23.42
N LYS A 145 5.91 4.82 23.31
CA LYS A 145 5.87 3.77 22.28
C LYS A 145 6.30 4.41 20.95
N LYS A 146 7.38 3.90 20.37
CA LYS A 146 8.01 4.47 19.17
C LYS A 146 7.01 4.36 18.01
N LYS A 147 6.27 5.43 17.73
CA LYS A 147 5.37 5.50 16.58
C LYS A 147 6.20 5.64 15.31
N GLN A 148 5.76 4.96 14.26
CA GLN A 148 6.44 4.92 12.98
C GLN A 148 5.64 5.71 11.94
N ASP A 149 6.30 6.65 11.28
CA ASP A 149 5.84 7.28 10.05
C ASP A 149 6.66 6.74 8.86
N THR A 150 6.11 6.88 7.65
CA THR A 150 6.70 6.29 6.43
C THR A 150 8.05 6.92 6.11
N ALA A 151 8.16 8.24 6.22
CA ALA A 151 9.38 8.96 5.88
C ALA A 151 10.55 8.57 6.79
N LYS A 152 10.30 8.47 8.09
CA LYS A 152 11.27 7.98 9.08
C LYS A 152 11.66 6.55 8.83
N TYR A 153 10.69 5.67 8.52
CA TYR A 153 10.98 4.27 8.24
C TYR A 153 11.89 4.14 7.02
N VAL A 154 11.53 4.81 5.93
CA VAL A 154 12.31 4.81 4.69
C VAL A 154 13.71 5.37 4.92
N LYS A 155 13.84 6.47 5.66
CA LYS A 155 15.14 7.03 6.00
C LYS A 155 16.00 6.05 6.80
N GLU A 156 15.44 5.45 7.85
CA GLU A 156 16.17 4.58 8.77
C GLU A 156 16.51 3.20 8.16
N PHE A 157 15.69 2.68 7.25
CA PHE A 157 15.85 1.31 6.72
C PHE A 157 16.29 1.24 5.26
N TYR A 158 15.83 2.14 4.38
CA TYR A 158 16.20 2.09 2.96
C TYR A 158 17.37 3.03 2.66
N VAL A 159 17.26 4.31 3.04
CA VAL A 159 18.25 5.32 2.67
C VAL A 159 19.57 5.12 3.44
N SER A 160 19.51 4.81 4.73
CA SER A 160 20.69 4.61 5.57
C SER A 160 21.59 3.45 5.13
N GLN A 161 20.99 2.44 4.49
CA GLN A 161 21.66 1.21 4.04
C GLN A 161 22.02 1.27 2.54
N ALA A 162 21.58 2.29 1.82
CA ALA A 162 21.76 2.40 0.38
C ALA A 162 23.21 2.79 0.03
N LYS A 163 23.81 2.03 -0.89
CA LYS A 163 25.14 2.33 -1.48
C LYS A 163 25.06 3.32 -2.64
N SER A 164 23.88 3.47 -3.23
CA SER A 164 23.56 4.42 -4.31
C SER A 164 22.14 4.95 -4.08
N ILE A 165 21.90 6.23 -4.37
CA ILE A 165 20.61 6.89 -4.12
C ILE A 165 19.88 7.12 -5.44
N SER A 166 19.39 6.03 -6.03
CA SER A 166 18.34 6.06 -7.05
C SER A 166 17.01 5.80 -6.35
N PHE A 167 16.42 6.84 -5.77
CA PHE A 167 15.23 6.72 -4.92
C PHE A 167 14.18 7.76 -5.29
N ASN A 168 12.91 7.32 -5.39
CA ASN A 168 11.76 8.19 -5.58
C ASN A 168 10.67 7.81 -4.56
N MET A 169 10.00 8.82 -4.01
CA MET A 169 8.84 8.64 -3.15
C MET A 169 7.70 9.51 -3.64
N MET A 170 6.53 8.89 -3.80
CA MET A 170 5.28 9.57 -4.12
C MET A 170 4.28 9.37 -3.00
N ALA A 171 3.59 10.45 -2.64
CA ALA A 171 2.47 10.43 -1.70
C ALA A 171 1.16 10.48 -2.48
N LEU A 172 0.24 9.56 -2.21
CA LEU A 172 -1.11 9.60 -2.74
C LEU A 172 -2.02 10.24 -1.69
N CYS A 173 -2.54 11.43 -2.01
CA CYS A 173 -3.44 12.21 -1.18
C CYS A 173 -4.74 12.52 -1.94
N PRO A 174 -5.82 12.90 -1.24
CA PRO A 174 -6.99 13.45 -1.90
C PRO A 174 -6.60 14.61 -2.82
N GLY A 175 -7.27 14.69 -3.98
CA GLY A 175 -7.13 15.84 -4.88
C GLY A 175 -7.59 17.14 -4.22
N PRO A 176 -7.29 18.30 -4.82
CA PRO A 176 -7.78 19.57 -4.33
C PRO A 176 -9.32 19.54 -4.21
N GLU A 177 -9.85 20.17 -3.16
CA GLU A 177 -11.29 20.35 -3.03
C GLU A 177 -11.79 21.07 -4.28
N LYS A 178 -12.84 20.53 -4.90
CA LYS A 178 -13.48 21.21 -6.02
C LYS A 178 -14.25 22.39 -5.43
N GLU A 179 -13.76 23.59 -5.67
CA GLU A 179 -14.56 24.80 -5.49
C GLU A 179 -15.75 24.69 -6.46
N TYR A 180 -16.95 24.47 -5.93
CA TYR A 180 -18.21 24.51 -6.65
C TYR A 180 -18.94 25.81 -6.34
#